data_AF-A0A349CWY2-F1
#
_entry.id   AF-A0A349CWY2-F1
#
_cell.length_a   1.000
_cell.length_b   1.000
_cell.length_c   1.000
_cell.angle_alpha   90.00
_cell.angle_beta   90.00
_cell.angle_gamma   90.00
#
_symmetry.space_group_name_H-M   'P 1'
#
loop_
_entity.id
_entity.type
_entity.pdbx_description
1 polymer ?
#
loop_
_entity_poly.entity_id
_entity_poly.type
_entity_poly.pdbx_seq_one_letter_code
_entity_poly.pdbx_strand_id
1 'polypeptide(L)' 'AGLSTKHALALTNRGGATAAEIAQLARFIRARVHAEFGLLLQPEPVLVNIEL' A
#
# COMPACT_ATOMS: atom_id res chain seq x y z
N ALA A 1 -6.15 -6.12 5.31
CA ALA A 1 -5.86 -4.75 4.80
C ALA A 1 -6.81 -4.36 3.64
N GLY A 2 -7.05 -3.07 3.37
CA GLY A 2 -7.87 -2.65 2.21
C GLY A 2 -7.67 -1.20 1.77
N LEU A 3 -8.20 -0.83 0.61
CA LEU A 3 -8.19 0.56 0.10
C LEU A 3 -9.41 1.35 0.63
N SER A 4 -9.22 2.63 0.92
CA SER A 4 -10.32 3.53 1.26
C SER A 4 -11.34 3.61 0.11
N THR A 5 -12.62 3.65 0.46
CA THR A 5 -13.71 3.85 -0.51
C THR A 5 -13.86 5.31 -0.96
N LYS A 6 -13.14 6.24 -0.31
CA LYS A 6 -13.21 7.68 -0.57
C LYS A 6 -11.96 8.24 -1.24
N HIS A 7 -10.80 7.63 -1.02
CA HIS A 7 -9.51 8.13 -1.50
C HIS A 7 -8.60 6.97 -1.93
N ALA A 8 -8.27 6.88 -3.21
CA ALA A 8 -7.52 5.75 -3.78
C ALA A 8 -6.06 5.63 -3.32
N LEU A 9 -5.49 6.67 -2.71
CA LEU A 9 -4.12 6.66 -2.17
C LEU A 9 -4.05 6.28 -0.68
N ALA A 10 -5.21 6.08 -0.03
CA ALA A 10 -5.25 5.75 1.38
C ALA A 10 -5.46 4.24 1.59
N LEU A 11 -4.45 3.58 2.15
CA LEU A 11 -4.58 2.23 2.71
C LEU A 11 -5.27 2.32 4.08
N THR A 12 -6.14 1.36 4.35
CA THR A 12 -7.01 1.33 5.53
C THR A 12 -6.97 -0.03 6.20
N ASN A 13 -7.05 -0.01 7.52
CA ASN A 13 -7.34 -1.19 8.32
C ASN A 13 -8.87 -1.30 8.48
N ARG A 14 -9.49 -2.34 7.91
CA ARG A 14 -10.95 -2.59 7.99
C ARG A 14 -11.35 -3.46 9.19
N GLY A 15 -10.49 -3.53 10.21
CA GLY A 15 -10.64 -4.40 11.38
C GLY A 15 -9.65 -5.55 11.34
N GLY A 16 -8.65 -5.52 12.23
CA GLY A 16 -7.71 -6.62 12.44
C GLY A 16 -6.55 -6.74 11.44
N ALA A 17 -6.40 -5.83 10.49
CA ALA A 17 -5.28 -5.91 9.54
C ALA A 17 -3.93 -5.72 10.25
N THR A 18 -2.97 -6.60 9.95
CA THR A 18 -1.61 -6.50 10.47
C THR A 18 -0.76 -5.54 9.64
N ALA A 19 0.37 -5.09 10.18
CA ALA A 19 1.34 -4.28 9.43
C ALA A 19 1.84 -5.02 8.17
N ALA A 20 2.07 -6.33 8.28
CA ALA A 20 2.49 -7.19 7.17
C ALA A 20 1.47 -7.20 6.02
N GLU A 21 0.18 -7.29 6.33
CA GLU A 21 -0.89 -7.24 5.33
C GLU A 21 -0.99 -5.89 4.64
N ILE A 22 -0.83 -4.79 5.39
CA ILE A 22 -0.84 -3.43 4.81
C ILE A 22 0.35 -3.28 3.86
N ALA A 23 1.54 -3.71 4.27
CA ALA A 23 2.73 -3.67 3.42
C ALA A 23 2.61 -4.57 2.19
N GLN A 24 2.02 -5.76 2.32
CA GLN A 24 1.75 -6.63 1.17
C GLN A 24 0.83 -5.97 0.14
N LEU A 25 -0.25 -5.31 0.61
CA LEU A 25 -1.15 -4.57 -0.27
C LEU A 25 -0.44 -3.39 -0.94
N ALA A 26 0.39 -2.64 -0.20
CA ALA A 26 1.18 -1.54 -0.75
C ALA A 26 2.15 -2.03 -1.85
N ARG A 27 2.87 -3.14 -1.61
CA ARG A 27 3.75 -3.77 -2.61
C ARG A 27 2.99 -4.17 -3.87
N PHE A 28 1.82 -4.79 -3.70
CA PHE A 28 0.98 -5.17 -4.82
C PHE A 28 0.57 -3.96 -5.67
N ILE A 29 0.08 -2.89 -5.03
CA ILE A 29 -0.32 -1.67 -5.74
C ILE A 29 0.88 -1.05 -6.46
N ARG A 30 2.04 -0.92 -5.79
CA ARG A 30 3.25 -0.37 -6.40
C ARG A 30 3.70 -1.17 -7.63
N ALA A 31 3.69 -2.49 -7.54
CA ALA A 31 4.03 -3.37 -8.66
C ALA A 31 3.05 -3.22 -9.83
N ARG A 32 1.75 -3.11 -9.54
CA ARG A 32 0.72 -2.92 -10.59
C ARG A 32 0.82 -1.56 -11.27
N VAL A 33 1.05 -0.49 -10.53
CA VAL A 33 1.25 0.85 -11.10
C VAL A 33 2.50 0.88 -11.97
N HIS A 34 3.59 0.27 -11.51
CA HIS A 34 4.80 0.16 -12.33
C HIS A 34 4.56 -0.64 -13.61
N ALA A 35 3.87 -1.78 -13.54
CA ALA A 35 3.59 -2.60 -14.71
C ALA A 35 2.69 -1.90 -15.75
N GLU A 36 1.69 -1.14 -15.29
CA GLU A 36 0.71 -0.48 -16.16
C GLU A 36 1.23 0.85 -16.73
N PHE A 37 1.97 1.61 -15.92
CA PHE A 37 2.33 3.00 -16.25
C PHE A 37 3.84 3.26 -16.31
N GLY A 38 4.68 2.29 -15.94
CA GLY A 38 6.13 2.48 -15.82
C GLY A 38 6.55 3.40 -14.66
N LEU A 39 5.64 3.70 -13.72
CA LEU A 39 5.89 4.64 -12.62
C LEU A 39 6.18 3.90 -11.30
N LEU A 40 7.21 4.34 -10.59
CA LEU A 40 7.57 3.81 -9.27
C LEU A 40 6.95 4.62 -8.13
N LEU A 41 6.04 3.96 -7.41
CA LEU A 41 5.42 4.37 -6.14
C LEU A 41 6.41 4.75 -5.03
N GLN A 42 6.65 6.03 -4.72
CA GLN A 42 7.34 6.39 -3.46
C GLN A 42 6.34 6.42 -2.30
N PRO A 43 6.56 5.67 -1.20
CA PRO A 43 5.73 5.76 -0.01
C PRO A 43 5.86 7.14 0.65
N GLU A 44 4.73 7.81 0.88
CA GLU A 44 4.64 9.00 1.75
C GLU A 44 4.85 8.65 3.25
N PRO A 45 4.23 7.58 3.81
CA PRO A 45 4.38 7.30 5.24
C PRO A 45 5.77 6.75 5.56
N VAL A 46 6.27 7.11 6.74
CA VAL A 46 7.48 6.51 7.30
C VAL A 46 7.18 5.08 7.73
N LEU A 47 7.95 4.13 7.20
CA LEU A 47 7.86 2.72 7.58
C LEU A 47 8.79 2.46 8.77
N VAL A 48 8.28 1.83 9.81
CA VAL A 48 9.06 1.44 11.00
C VAL A 48 9.01 -0.08 11.11
N ASN A 49 10.18 -0.72 11.17
CA ASN A 49 10.35 -2.17 11.28
C ASN A 49 9.68 -2.99 10.16
N ILE A 50 9.46 -2.40 8.99
CA ILE A 50 8.88 -3.06 7.82
C ILE A 50 9.41 -2.43 6.52
N GLU A 51 9.48 -3.22 5.44
CA GLU A 51 9.99 -2.80 4.13
C GLU A 51 8.96 -3.02 3.00
N LEU A 52 9.09 -2.27 1.91
CA LEU A 52 8.25 -2.34 0.70
C LEU A 52 9.05 -2.67 -0.54
#